data_AF-A0A963U5J8-F1
#
_entry.id   AF-A0A963U5J8-F1
#
_cell.length_a   1.000
_cell.length_b   1.000
_cell.length_c   1.000
_cell.angle_alpha   90.00
_cell.angle_beta   90.00
_cell.angle_gamma   90.00
#
_symmetry.space_group_name_H-M   'P 1'
#
loop_
_entity.id
_entity.type
_entity.pdbx_description
1 polymer ?
#
loop_
_entity_poly.entity_id
_entity_poly.type
_entity_poly.pdbx_seq_one_letter_code
_entity_poly.pdbx_strand_id
1 'polypeptide(L)'
;MKTGKMPSNVGNADTAPDYDFWVAMPSWTREEAIALLAGRDPARPHNAQTINEDTKKIELLIDRAFSFGVFPNAIQNSPRDYLSTIASSNVPIPPDLLSAMKRKKIDLRNWKLECEQLSAENKRLAKLVSEQANSASPPNENVTGLKRKIGSLQTMVLGIAIDKFNLKKNWQNSSVAGNISSAITRAGLSLSEDTIRKHLDETVAAKGAEAKFKT
;
A
#
# COMPACT_ATOMS: atom_id res chain seq x y z
N MET A 1 19.13 -9.98 -7.30
CA MET A 1 18.15 -9.76 -8.39
C MET A 1 17.93 -11.08 -9.10
N LYS A 2 16.80 -11.76 -8.85
CA LYS A 2 16.42 -13.00 -9.56
C LYS A 2 15.54 -12.61 -10.75
N THR A 3 15.99 -12.93 -11.96
CA THR A 3 15.30 -12.64 -13.21
C THR A 3 13.99 -13.42 -13.27
N GLY A 4 12.87 -12.71 -13.13
CA GLY A 4 11.53 -13.22 -13.39
C GLY A 4 11.37 -13.51 -14.88
N LYS A 5 11.53 -14.77 -15.25
CA LYS A 5 11.03 -15.28 -16.53
C LYS A 5 9.63 -15.81 -16.26
N MET A 6 8.61 -15.01 -16.52
CA MET A 6 7.25 -15.52 -16.53
C MET A 6 7.13 -16.54 -17.67
N PRO A 7 6.58 -17.74 -17.43
CA PRO A 7 6.31 -18.68 -18.49
C PRO A 7 5.22 -18.10 -19.40
N SER A 8 5.64 -17.69 -20.59
CA SER A 8 4.79 -17.35 -21.71
C SER A 8 4.00 -18.59 -22.14
N ASN A 9 2.78 -18.71 -21.67
CA ASN A 9 1.86 -19.80 -22.04
C ASN A 9 1.03 -19.37 -23.25
N VAL A 10 1.54 -19.69 -24.44
CA VAL A 10 0.88 -19.39 -25.72
C VAL A 10 -0.05 -20.54 -26.08
N GLY A 11 -1.36 -20.34 -25.86
CA GLY A 11 -2.37 -20.63 -26.88
C GLY A 11 -2.84 -22.06 -27.15
N ASN A 12 -2.86 -22.98 -26.19
CA ASN A 12 -3.70 -24.20 -26.30
C ASN A 12 -4.93 -24.07 -25.39
N ALA A 13 -6.13 -24.28 -25.96
CA ALA A 13 -7.42 -24.14 -25.26
C ALA A 13 -7.58 -25.09 -24.06
N ASP A 14 -6.83 -26.19 -24.02
CA ASP A 14 -6.79 -27.16 -22.92
C ASP A 14 -5.50 -27.04 -22.10
N THR A 15 -5.17 -25.85 -21.62
CA THR A 15 -4.05 -25.77 -20.67
C THR A 15 -4.54 -26.20 -19.29
N ALA A 16 -3.87 -27.19 -18.71
CA ALA A 16 -4.11 -27.63 -17.35
C ALA A 16 -4.02 -26.46 -16.35
N PRO A 17 -4.78 -26.50 -15.24
CA PRO A 17 -4.77 -25.43 -14.24
C PRO A 17 -3.40 -25.33 -13.55
N ASP A 18 -2.95 -24.11 -13.27
CA ASP A 18 -1.79 -23.91 -12.39
C ASP A 18 -2.21 -24.15 -10.93
N TYR A 19 -2.24 -25.42 -10.52
CA TYR A 19 -2.66 -25.81 -9.17
C TYR A 19 -1.76 -25.22 -8.07
N ASP A 20 -0.48 -24.94 -8.34
CA ASP A 20 0.41 -24.32 -7.36
C ASP A 20 0.02 -22.85 -7.11
N PHE A 21 -0.45 -22.13 -8.13
CA PHE A 21 -1.04 -20.82 -7.99
C PHE A 21 -2.35 -20.89 -7.19
N TRP A 22 -3.30 -21.72 -7.62
CA TRP A 22 -4.64 -21.77 -7.05
C TRP A 22 -4.66 -22.23 -5.59
N VAL A 23 -3.82 -23.19 -5.19
CA VAL A 23 -3.70 -23.62 -3.79
C VAL A 23 -3.15 -22.51 -2.88
N ALA A 24 -2.40 -21.55 -3.42
CA ALA A 24 -1.88 -20.42 -2.65
C ALA A 24 -2.86 -19.26 -2.50
N MET A 25 -4.02 -19.33 -3.15
CA MET A 25 -5.05 -18.30 -3.01
C MET A 25 -5.63 -18.30 -1.58
N PRO A 26 -5.97 -17.13 -1.01
CA PRO A 26 -6.55 -17.06 0.33
C PRO A 26 -7.90 -17.76 0.45
N SER A 27 -8.70 -17.74 -0.63
CA SER A 27 -10.02 -18.36 -0.73
C SER A 27 -10.33 -18.71 -2.18
N TRP A 28 -11.34 -19.56 -2.37
CA TRP A 28 -11.93 -19.87 -3.68
C TRP A 28 -13.40 -19.49 -3.69
N THR A 29 -13.87 -18.98 -4.83
CA THR A 29 -15.29 -18.96 -5.15
C THR A 29 -15.79 -20.38 -5.42
N ARG A 30 -17.12 -20.56 -5.42
CA ARG A 30 -17.73 -21.87 -5.70
C ARG A 30 -17.37 -22.35 -7.11
N GLU A 31 -17.42 -21.44 -8.07
CA GLU A 31 -17.17 -21.68 -9.48
C GLU A 31 -15.70 -22.07 -9.72
N GLU A 32 -14.77 -21.38 -9.06
CA GLU A 32 -13.34 -21.70 -9.10
C GLU A 32 -13.07 -23.10 -8.55
N ALA A 33 -13.67 -23.44 -7.41
CA ALA A 33 -13.47 -24.75 -6.81
C ALA A 33 -14.03 -25.88 -7.69
N ILE A 34 -15.22 -25.69 -8.27
CA ILE A 34 -15.81 -26.64 -9.24
C ILE A 34 -14.90 -26.80 -10.45
N ALA A 35 -14.39 -25.69 -11.01
CA ALA A 35 -13.51 -25.71 -12.16
C ALA A 35 -12.21 -26.48 -11.85
N LEU A 36 -11.56 -26.20 -10.72
CA LEU A 36 -10.32 -26.86 -10.32
C LEU A 36 -10.49 -28.37 -10.09
N LEU A 37 -11.58 -28.78 -9.45
CA LEU A 37 -11.92 -30.19 -9.22
C LEU A 37 -12.26 -30.92 -10.53
N ALA A 38 -12.84 -30.20 -11.48
CA ALA A 38 -13.09 -30.70 -12.83
C ALA A 38 -11.83 -30.69 -13.74
N GLY A 39 -10.65 -30.32 -13.22
CA GLY A 39 -9.43 -30.29 -14.01
C GLY A 39 -9.27 -29.06 -14.92
N ARG A 40 -10.02 -27.98 -14.67
CA ARG A 40 -10.12 -26.80 -15.53
C ARG A 40 -9.61 -25.53 -14.85
N ASP A 41 -9.03 -24.63 -15.64
CA ASP A 41 -8.43 -23.39 -15.15
C ASP A 41 -9.50 -22.30 -14.99
N PRO A 42 -9.84 -21.88 -13.75
CA PRO A 42 -10.88 -20.89 -13.52
C PRO A 42 -10.61 -19.51 -14.15
N ALA A 43 -9.36 -19.18 -14.46
CA ALA A 43 -9.00 -17.90 -15.06
C ALA A 43 -9.47 -17.79 -16.52
N ARG A 44 -9.91 -18.89 -17.13
CA ARG A 44 -10.31 -18.93 -18.53
C ARG A 44 -11.83 -19.00 -18.66
N PRO A 45 -12.44 -18.18 -19.52
CA PRO A 45 -13.86 -18.29 -19.81
C PRO A 45 -14.13 -19.65 -20.45
N HIS A 46 -14.98 -20.45 -19.82
CA HIS A 46 -15.41 -21.73 -20.37
C HIS A 46 -16.69 -21.55 -21.17
N ASN A 47 -16.69 -22.06 -22.40
CA ASN A 47 -17.91 -22.14 -23.20
C ASN A 47 -18.87 -23.15 -22.54
N ALA A 48 -20.12 -22.73 -22.29
CA ALA A 48 -21.14 -23.58 -21.67
C ALA A 48 -21.42 -24.88 -22.46
N GLN A 49 -21.10 -24.90 -23.75
CA GLN A 49 -21.31 -26.05 -24.64
C GLN A 49 -20.29 -27.19 -24.44
N THR A 50 -19.13 -26.92 -23.84
CA THR A 50 -18.05 -27.92 -23.62
C THR A 50 -18.03 -28.52 -22.23
N ILE A 51 -19.10 -28.33 -21.43
CA ILE A 51 -19.17 -28.88 -20.08
C ILE A 51 -19.39 -30.40 -20.18
N ASN A 52 -18.33 -31.17 -19.93
CA ASN A 52 -18.36 -32.63 -19.84
C ASN A 52 -19.34 -33.08 -18.74
N GLU A 53 -19.99 -34.24 -18.91
CA GLU A 53 -20.90 -34.83 -17.91
C GLU A 53 -20.25 -34.97 -16.54
N ASP A 54 -18.96 -35.27 -16.48
CA ASP A 54 -18.24 -35.42 -15.21
C ASP A 54 -18.11 -34.09 -14.45
N THR A 55 -18.02 -32.96 -15.17
CA THR A 55 -18.08 -31.64 -14.56
C THR A 55 -19.45 -31.40 -13.93
N LYS A 56 -20.54 -31.74 -14.64
CA LYS A 56 -21.91 -31.58 -14.12
C LYS A 56 -22.14 -32.43 -12.88
N LYS A 57 -21.55 -33.64 -12.82
CA LYS A 57 -21.60 -34.50 -11.63
C LYS A 57 -20.88 -33.86 -10.44
N ILE A 58 -19.68 -33.32 -10.66
CA ILE A 58 -18.91 -32.62 -9.61
C ILE A 58 -19.67 -31.39 -9.10
N GLU A 59 -20.23 -30.58 -10.01
CA GLU A 59 -21.06 -29.43 -9.69
C GLU A 59 -22.27 -29.84 -8.84
N LEU A 60 -23.02 -30.86 -9.25
CA LEU A 60 -24.16 -31.37 -8.48
C LEU A 60 -23.77 -31.84 -7.06
N LEU A 61 -22.63 -32.52 -6.92
CA LEU A 61 -22.14 -32.99 -5.62
C LEU A 61 -21.76 -31.82 -4.71
N ILE A 62 -21.09 -30.81 -5.25
CA ILE A 62 -20.69 -29.61 -4.51
C ILE A 62 -21.92 -28.82 -4.09
N ASP A 63 -22.89 -28.65 -4.99
CA ASP A 63 -24.14 -27.94 -4.75
C ASP A 63 -24.97 -28.60 -3.65
N ARG A 64 -25.02 -29.93 -3.69
CA ARG A 64 -25.64 -30.72 -2.64
C ARG A 64 -24.93 -30.50 -1.31
N ALA A 65 -23.60 -30.57 -1.27
CA ALA A 65 -22.83 -30.34 -0.05
C ALA A 65 -23.01 -28.92 0.51
N PHE A 66 -23.11 -27.89 -0.35
CA PHE A 66 -23.47 -26.53 0.06
C PHE A 66 -24.88 -26.46 0.65
N SER A 67 -25.85 -27.13 0.03
CA SER A 67 -27.25 -27.15 0.48
C SER A 67 -27.41 -27.78 1.86
N PHE A 68 -26.55 -28.75 2.19
CA PHE A 68 -26.51 -29.37 3.52
C PHE A 68 -25.67 -28.61 4.55
N GLY A 69 -25.11 -27.45 4.20
CA GLY A 69 -24.28 -26.65 5.10
C GLY A 69 -22.94 -27.33 5.45
N VAL A 70 -22.50 -28.29 4.63
CA VAL A 70 -21.24 -29.02 4.84
C VAL A 70 -20.05 -28.09 4.64
N PHE A 71 -20.19 -27.10 3.76
CA PHE A 71 -19.23 -26.02 3.61
C PHE A 71 -19.66 -24.82 4.47
N PRO A 72 -18.90 -24.43 5.51
CA PRO A 72 -19.09 -23.13 6.15
C PRO A 72 -18.94 -22.04 5.08
N ASN A 73 -19.70 -20.95 5.17
CA ASN A 73 -19.79 -19.88 4.15
C ASN A 73 -18.53 -19.72 3.26
N ALA A 74 -18.67 -20.04 1.96
CA ALA A 74 -17.57 -20.17 0.97
C ALA A 74 -16.57 -19.00 0.95
N ILE A 75 -17.02 -17.80 1.33
CA ILE A 75 -16.25 -16.55 1.29
C ILE A 75 -15.08 -16.57 2.29
N GLN A 76 -15.09 -17.44 3.31
CA GLN A 76 -14.09 -17.40 4.40
C GLN A 76 -13.16 -18.62 4.47
N ASN A 77 -13.37 -19.66 3.66
CA ASN A 77 -12.58 -20.88 3.80
C ASN A 77 -11.35 -20.87 2.92
N SER A 78 -10.24 -21.33 3.51
CA SER A 78 -9.04 -21.57 2.74
C SER A 78 -9.25 -22.74 1.77
N PRO A 79 -8.56 -22.75 0.62
CA PRO A 79 -8.54 -23.90 -0.31
C PRO A 79 -8.30 -25.25 0.38
N ARG A 80 -7.49 -25.26 1.43
CA ARG A 80 -7.16 -26.45 2.19
C ARG A 80 -8.34 -26.99 2.99
N ASP A 81 -9.07 -26.11 3.67
CA ASP A 81 -10.27 -26.51 4.41
C ASP A 81 -11.31 -27.06 3.43
N TYR A 82 -11.48 -26.40 2.29
CA TYR A 82 -12.36 -26.83 1.22
C TYR A 82 -12.02 -28.25 0.72
N LEU A 83 -10.76 -28.51 0.40
CA LEU A 83 -10.29 -29.83 -0.04
C LEU A 83 -10.39 -30.90 1.05
N SER A 84 -10.22 -30.55 2.33
CA SER A 84 -10.37 -31.50 3.43
C SER A 84 -11.82 -31.96 3.62
N THR A 85 -12.76 -31.03 3.46
CA THR A 85 -14.20 -31.31 3.49
C THR A 85 -14.62 -32.18 2.31
N ILE A 86 -14.10 -31.89 1.12
CA ILE A 86 -14.34 -32.68 -0.10
C ILE A 86 -13.77 -34.09 0.02
N ALA A 87 -12.55 -34.24 0.55
CA ALA A 87 -11.94 -35.55 0.76
C ALA A 87 -12.79 -36.43 1.69
N SER A 88 -13.49 -35.81 2.65
CA SER A 88 -14.44 -36.49 3.55
C SER A 88 -15.76 -36.86 2.86
N SER A 89 -16.08 -36.23 1.73
CA SER A 89 -17.35 -36.40 0.99
C SER A 89 -17.26 -37.38 -0.20
N ASN A 90 -16.14 -38.09 -0.34
CA ASN A 90 -15.87 -39.05 -1.43
C ASN A 90 -15.98 -38.45 -2.86
N VAL A 91 -15.76 -37.14 -3.00
CA VAL A 91 -15.69 -36.47 -4.30
C VAL A 91 -14.28 -36.69 -4.86
N PRO A 92 -14.13 -37.09 -6.15
CA PRO A 92 -12.81 -37.30 -6.73
C PRO A 92 -12.04 -35.99 -6.79
N ILE A 93 -10.81 -36.00 -6.27
CA ILE A 93 -9.89 -34.86 -6.31
C ILE A 93 -8.78 -35.17 -7.32
N PRO A 94 -8.50 -34.26 -8.27
CA PRO A 94 -7.38 -34.44 -9.20
C PRO A 94 -6.06 -34.68 -8.46
N PRO A 95 -5.25 -35.68 -8.88
CA PRO A 95 -4.00 -36.04 -8.20
C PRO A 95 -2.97 -34.91 -8.25
N ASP A 96 -3.00 -34.09 -9.30
CA ASP A 96 -2.12 -32.93 -9.47
C ASP A 96 -2.43 -31.82 -8.45
N LEU A 97 -3.72 -31.62 -8.14
CA LEU A 97 -4.18 -30.68 -7.11
C LEU A 97 -3.75 -31.16 -5.72
N LEU A 98 -3.88 -32.46 -5.43
CA LEU A 98 -3.36 -33.05 -4.19
C LEU A 98 -1.83 -32.92 -4.08
N SER A 99 -1.13 -33.09 -5.20
CA SER A 99 0.32 -32.94 -5.25
C SER A 99 0.74 -31.49 -5.01
N ALA A 100 0.07 -30.52 -5.62
CA ALA A 100 0.28 -29.09 -5.38
C ALA A 100 0.04 -28.72 -3.91
N MET A 101 -1.03 -29.26 -3.30
CA MET A 101 -1.31 -29.08 -1.87
C MET A 101 -0.22 -29.67 -0.97
N LYS A 102 0.32 -30.84 -1.30
CA LYS A 102 1.43 -31.45 -0.53
C LYS A 102 2.73 -30.65 -0.68
N ARG A 103 3.02 -30.12 -1.87
CA ARG A 103 4.21 -29.28 -2.13
C ARG A 103 4.12 -27.97 -1.37
N LYS A 104 2.97 -27.29 -1.46
CA LYS A 104 2.68 -26.07 -0.74
C LYS A 104 2.15 -26.39 0.65
N LYS A 105 2.98 -27.00 1.50
CA LYS A 105 2.85 -26.94 2.97
C LYS A 105 2.96 -25.47 3.47
N ILE A 106 2.18 -24.57 2.89
CA ILE A 106 1.88 -23.26 3.43
C ILE A 106 0.93 -23.57 4.58
N ASP A 107 1.44 -23.38 5.79
CA ASP A 107 0.62 -23.47 6.97
C ASP A 107 -0.27 -22.24 7.01
N LEU A 108 -1.38 -22.28 6.27
CA LEU A 108 -2.35 -21.19 6.18
C LEU A 108 -2.95 -20.84 7.57
N ARG A 109 -2.91 -21.79 8.52
CA ARG A 109 -3.21 -21.51 9.94
C ARG A 109 -2.22 -20.53 10.56
N ASN A 110 -0.94 -20.62 10.19
CA ASN A 110 0.07 -19.68 10.66
C ASN A 110 -0.13 -18.29 10.05
N TRP A 111 -0.58 -18.18 8.79
CA TRP A 111 -0.82 -16.86 8.20
C TRP A 111 -1.92 -16.07 8.92
N LYS A 112 -3.05 -16.71 9.25
CA LYS A 112 -4.12 -16.04 10.01
C LYS A 112 -3.64 -15.64 11.40
N LEU A 113 -2.91 -16.52 12.07
CA LEU A 113 -2.31 -16.26 13.38
C LEU A 113 -1.28 -15.10 13.30
N GLU A 114 -0.48 -15.06 12.24
CA GLU A 114 0.52 -14.01 11.98
C GLU A 114 -0.15 -12.67 11.66
N CYS A 115 -1.21 -12.65 10.86
CA CYS A 115 -2.02 -11.44 10.64
C CYS A 115 -2.63 -10.92 11.94
N GLU A 116 -3.16 -11.81 12.79
CA GLU A 116 -3.73 -11.43 14.09
C GLU A 116 -2.65 -10.89 15.04
N GLN A 117 -1.48 -11.53 15.08
CA GLN A 117 -0.32 -11.06 15.84
C GLN A 117 0.18 -9.70 15.36
N LEU A 118 0.32 -9.50 14.06
CA LEU A 118 0.74 -8.23 13.47
C LEU A 118 -0.29 -7.11 13.73
N SER A 119 -1.58 -7.42 13.67
CA SER A 119 -2.64 -6.48 14.00
C SER A 119 -2.60 -6.07 15.48
N ALA A 120 -2.41 -7.04 16.37
CA ALA A 120 -2.26 -6.79 17.81
C ALA A 120 -1.01 -5.93 18.11
N GLU A 121 0.12 -6.21 17.46
CA GLU A 121 1.35 -5.44 17.63
C GLU A 121 1.20 -4.00 17.09
N ASN A 122 0.60 -3.82 15.92
CA ASN A 122 0.30 -2.48 15.39
C ASN A 122 -0.59 -1.67 16.34
N LYS A 123 -1.59 -2.31 16.94
CA LYS A 123 -2.46 -1.67 17.94
C LYS A 123 -1.68 -1.31 19.21
N ARG A 124 -0.76 -2.17 19.65
CA ARG A 124 0.13 -1.92 20.79
C ARG A 124 1.06 -0.74 20.52
N LEU A 125 1.72 -0.72 19.37
CA LEU A 125 2.61 0.37 18.94
C LEU A 125 1.87 1.69 18.81
N ALA A 126 0.67 1.69 18.20
CA ALA A 126 -0.16 2.89 18.11
C ALA A 126 -0.50 3.46 19.49
N LYS A 127 -0.79 2.59 20.47
CA LYS A 127 -1.04 3.00 21.85
C LYS A 127 0.21 3.63 22.48
N LEU A 128 1.37 3.00 22.33
CA LEU A 128 2.64 3.54 22.84
C LEU A 128 2.98 4.90 22.23
N VAL A 129 2.79 5.07 20.92
CA VAL A 129 2.98 6.35 20.24
C VAL A 129 2.03 7.41 20.79
N SER A 130 0.76 7.07 21.04
CA SER A 130 -0.20 8.00 21.63
C SER A 130 0.13 8.36 23.08
N GLU A 131 0.63 7.41 23.88
CA GLU A 131 1.05 7.64 25.26
C GLU A 131 2.31 8.51 25.30
N GLN A 132 3.27 8.29 24.39
CA GLN A 132 4.44 9.15 24.23
C GLN A 132 4.05 10.56 23.78
N ALA A 133 3.08 10.70 22.87
CA ALA A 133 2.60 12.00 22.44
C ALA A 133 1.88 12.77 23.58
N ASN A 134 1.22 12.06 24.50
CA ASN A 134 0.54 12.67 25.65
C ASN A 134 1.47 12.94 26.84
N SER A 135 2.54 12.14 27.02
CA SER A 135 3.51 12.30 28.11
C SER A 135 4.68 13.19 27.75
N ALA A 136 4.98 13.36 26.45
CA ALA A 136 5.72 14.50 25.98
C ALA A 136 4.85 15.74 26.20
N SER A 137 5.08 16.45 27.31
CA SER A 137 4.64 17.84 27.46
C SER A 137 4.84 18.56 26.12
N PRO A 138 3.88 19.39 25.66
CA PRO A 138 4.06 20.16 24.44
C PRO A 138 5.43 20.83 24.53
N PRO A 139 6.27 20.80 23.48
CA PRO A 139 7.68 21.19 23.54
C PRO A 139 7.81 22.66 23.98
N ASN A 140 7.82 22.84 25.30
CA ASN A 140 7.85 24.10 26.00
C ASN A 140 9.29 24.28 26.45
N GLU A 141 10.09 24.96 25.62
CA GLU A 141 11.13 25.93 26.02
C GLU A 141 12.15 26.23 24.91
N ASN A 142 12.33 25.37 23.90
CA ASN A 142 13.31 25.63 22.83
C ASN A 142 12.72 26.26 21.54
N VAL A 143 11.39 26.33 21.44
CA VAL A 143 10.72 26.96 20.28
C VAL A 143 10.99 28.46 20.23
N THR A 144 11.14 29.13 21.37
CA THR A 144 11.47 30.58 21.43
C THR A 144 12.90 30.84 20.96
N GLY A 145 13.86 29.99 21.36
CA GLY A 145 15.24 30.05 20.90
C GLY A 145 15.37 29.79 19.40
N LEU A 146 14.65 28.78 18.88
CA LEU A 146 14.63 28.49 17.45
C LEU A 146 13.96 29.61 16.65
N LYS A 147 12.83 30.15 17.11
CA LYS A 147 12.16 31.30 16.49
C LYS A 147 13.06 32.54 16.44
N ARG A 148 13.81 32.85 17.51
CA ARG A 148 14.81 33.93 17.49
C ARG A 148 15.90 33.68 16.44
N LYS A 149 16.48 32.47 16.42
CA LYS A 149 17.52 32.11 15.44
C LYS A 149 17.00 32.20 13.99
N ILE A 150 15.78 31.71 13.74
CA ILE A 150 15.12 31.83 12.43
C ILE A 150 14.91 33.30 12.07
N GLY A 151 14.42 34.13 12.99
CA GLY A 151 14.24 35.57 12.75
C GLY A 151 15.54 36.31 12.45
N SER A 152 16.63 35.99 13.16
CA SER A 152 17.97 36.55 12.87
C SER A 152 18.47 36.14 11.48
N LEU A 153 18.30 34.87 11.11
CA LEU A 153 18.69 34.37 9.78
C LEU A 153 17.86 35.02 8.66
N GLN A 154 16.54 35.11 8.84
CA GLN A 154 15.63 35.79 7.91
C GLN A 154 16.01 37.26 7.71
N THR A 155 16.38 37.96 8.79
CA THR A 155 16.84 39.36 8.73
C THR A 155 18.14 39.49 7.92
N MET A 156 19.09 38.56 8.10
CA MET A 156 20.33 38.53 7.34
C MET A 156 20.09 38.27 5.85
N VAL A 157 19.23 37.30 5.52
CA VAL A 157 18.84 36.99 4.13
C VAL A 157 18.16 38.20 3.48
N LEU A 158 17.27 38.89 4.20
CA LEU A 158 16.64 40.11 3.72
C LEU A 158 17.66 41.23 3.45
N GLY A 159 18.64 41.42 4.34
CA GLY A 159 19.73 42.38 4.12
C GLY A 159 20.53 42.09 2.85
N ILE A 160 20.86 40.82 2.61
CA ILE A 160 21.55 40.39 1.38
C ILE A 160 20.64 40.60 0.15
N ALA A 161 19.34 40.32 0.26
CA ALA A 161 18.37 40.55 -0.80
C ALA A 161 18.29 42.05 -1.18
N ILE A 162 18.31 42.94 -0.19
CA ILE A 162 18.31 44.39 -0.43
C ILE A 162 19.63 44.84 -1.07
N ASP A 163 20.78 44.45 -0.50
CA ASP A 163 22.11 44.89 -0.95
C ASP A 163 22.49 44.33 -2.33
N LYS A 164 22.32 43.03 -2.56
CA LYS A 164 22.78 42.35 -3.78
C LYS A 164 21.75 42.30 -4.89
N PHE A 165 20.47 42.32 -4.56
CA PHE A 165 19.39 42.12 -5.54
C PHE A 165 18.46 43.33 -5.66
N ASN A 166 18.76 44.45 -4.99
CA ASN A 166 18.00 45.70 -5.08
C ASN A 166 16.49 45.51 -4.81
N LEU A 167 16.15 44.74 -3.76
CA LEU A 167 14.77 44.50 -3.35
C LEU A 167 14.04 45.84 -3.09
N LYS A 168 12.98 46.13 -3.86
CA LYS A 168 12.16 47.35 -3.73
C LYS A 168 10.94 47.11 -2.84
N LYS A 169 10.30 48.19 -2.35
CA LYS A 169 9.10 48.12 -1.49
C LYS A 169 7.92 47.33 -2.11
N ASN A 170 7.83 47.28 -3.43
CA ASN A 170 6.81 46.53 -4.19
C ASN A 170 7.44 45.32 -4.91
N TRP A 171 8.11 44.44 -4.16
CA TRP A 171 8.91 43.36 -4.73
C TRP A 171 8.10 42.10 -5.14
N GLN A 172 6.80 42.05 -4.86
CA GLN A 172 5.95 40.89 -5.17
C GLN A 172 5.97 40.52 -6.67
N ASN A 173 6.14 41.51 -7.55
CA ASN A 173 6.28 41.31 -9.00
C ASN A 173 7.74 41.38 -9.48
N SER A 174 8.72 41.30 -8.58
CA SER A 174 10.13 41.44 -8.94
C SER A 174 10.77 40.09 -9.28
N SER A 175 11.78 40.12 -10.16
CA SER A 175 12.62 38.96 -10.48
C SER A 175 13.57 38.56 -9.35
N VAL A 176 13.50 39.20 -8.18
CA VAL A 176 14.43 38.99 -7.06
C VAL A 176 14.37 37.55 -6.54
N ALA A 177 13.17 36.96 -6.41
CA ALA A 177 13.04 35.58 -5.96
C ALA A 177 13.72 34.59 -6.92
N GLY A 178 13.56 34.78 -8.23
CA GLY A 178 14.23 33.96 -9.26
C GLY A 178 15.74 34.16 -9.29
N ASN A 179 16.21 35.40 -9.09
CA ASN A 179 17.64 35.71 -9.00
C ASN A 179 18.29 35.06 -7.77
N ILE A 180 17.60 35.08 -6.61
CA ILE A 180 18.03 34.42 -5.39
C ILE A 180 18.05 32.90 -5.58
N SER A 181 16.98 32.32 -6.13
CA SER A 181 16.90 30.88 -6.43
C SER A 181 18.06 30.43 -7.33
N SER A 182 18.35 31.20 -8.38
CA SER A 182 19.47 30.96 -9.29
C SER A 182 20.83 31.04 -8.57
N ALA A 183 21.00 31.99 -7.65
CA ALA A 183 22.23 32.12 -6.87
C ALA A 183 22.44 30.96 -5.88
N ILE A 184 21.36 30.52 -5.20
CA ILE A 184 21.36 29.37 -4.29
C ILE A 184 21.70 28.08 -5.07
N THR A 185 21.13 27.93 -6.27
CA THR A 185 21.41 26.82 -7.19
C THR A 185 22.87 26.78 -7.60
N ARG A 186 23.47 27.93 -7.92
CA ARG A 186 24.92 28.02 -8.21
C ARG A 186 25.81 27.64 -7.02
N ALA A 187 25.30 27.79 -5.80
CA ALA A 187 25.99 27.36 -4.57
C ALA A 187 25.77 25.88 -4.23
N GLY A 188 25.07 25.11 -5.07
CA GLY A 188 24.80 23.69 -4.87
C GLY A 188 23.61 23.38 -3.95
N LEU A 189 22.75 24.37 -3.68
CA LEU A 189 21.53 24.20 -2.87
C LEU A 189 20.30 24.40 -3.77
N SER A 190 19.18 23.75 -3.46
CA SER A 190 17.92 23.94 -4.20
C SER A 190 16.85 24.54 -3.32
N LEU A 191 16.28 25.68 -3.71
CA LEU A 191 15.16 26.31 -3.01
C LEU A 191 14.17 26.87 -4.05
N SER A 192 12.88 26.59 -3.90
CA SER A 192 11.87 27.08 -4.85
C SER A 192 11.66 28.58 -4.71
N GLU A 193 11.30 29.23 -5.82
CA GLU A 193 10.97 30.66 -5.80
C GLU A 193 9.81 30.98 -4.85
N ASP A 194 8.81 30.10 -4.76
CA ASP A 194 7.65 30.30 -3.88
C ASP A 194 8.03 30.27 -2.40
N THR A 195 8.96 29.39 -2.02
CA THR A 195 9.50 29.38 -0.65
C THR A 195 10.27 30.66 -0.34
N ILE A 196 11.04 31.19 -1.31
CA ILE A 196 11.76 32.45 -1.16
C ILE A 196 10.78 33.62 -1.02
N ARG A 197 9.76 33.71 -1.90
CA ARG A 197 8.70 34.73 -1.81
C ARG A 197 8.04 34.69 -0.45
N LYS A 198 7.58 33.53 -0.01
CA LYS A 198 6.94 33.36 1.30
C LYS A 198 7.79 33.91 2.45
N HIS A 199 9.09 33.58 2.48
CA HIS A 199 9.96 34.06 3.56
C HIS A 199 10.29 35.56 3.46
N LEU A 200 10.42 36.11 2.25
CA LEU A 200 10.57 37.55 2.08
C LEU A 200 9.32 38.31 2.54
N ASP A 201 8.12 37.79 2.24
CA ASP A 201 6.83 38.36 2.69
C ASP A 201 6.72 38.33 4.22
N GLU A 202 7.01 37.18 4.84
CA GLU A 202 7.02 37.04 6.30
C GLU A 202 7.98 38.03 6.96
N THR A 203 9.18 38.21 6.38
CA THR A 203 10.20 39.10 6.95
C THR A 203 9.85 40.58 6.77
N VAL A 204 9.33 40.97 5.60
CA VAL A 204 8.86 42.35 5.34
C VAL A 204 7.66 42.69 6.20
N ALA A 205 6.71 41.76 6.39
CA ALA A 205 5.57 41.94 7.28
C ALA A 205 6.01 42.13 8.74
N ALA A 206 6.94 41.30 9.22
CA ALA A 206 7.48 41.41 10.57
C ALA A 206 8.20 42.75 10.82
N LYS A 207 9.02 43.22 9.88
CA LYS A 207 9.77 44.49 10.02
C LYS A 207 8.93 45.74 9.74
N GLY A 208 7.96 45.66 8.84
CA GLY A 208 6.99 46.73 8.60
C GLY A 208 6.11 47.01 9.82
N ALA A 209 5.82 45.98 10.62
CA ALA A 209 5.14 46.13 11.90
C ALA A 209 6.01 46.81 12.97
N GLU A 210 7.31 46.47 13.05
CA GLU A 210 8.26 47.09 14.00
C GLU A 210 8.50 48.59 13.71
N ALA A 211 8.54 48.99 12.43
CA ALA A 211 8.78 50.38 12.04
C ALA A 211 7.64 51.34 12.43
N LYS A 212 6.42 50.83 12.65
CA LYS A 212 5.26 51.62 13.10
C LYS A 212 5.22 51.87 14.61
N PHE A 213 6.08 51.22 15.40
CA PHE A 213 6.12 51.34 16.87
C PHE A 213 7.22 52.30 17.38
N LYS A 214 7.96 52.98 16.49
CA LYS A 214 9.10 53.86 16.85
C LYS A 214 8.96 55.33 16.41
N THR A 215 7.75 55.79 16.10
CA THR A 215 7.41 57.22 15.93
C THR A 215 6.59 57.68 17.10
#